data_AF-A0A060VPQ5-F1
#
_entry.id   AF-A0A060VPQ5-F1
#
_cell.length_a   1.000
_cell.length_b   1.000
_cell.length_c   1.000
_cell.angle_alpha   90.00
_cell.angle_beta   90.00
_cell.angle_gamma   90.00
#
_symmetry.space_group_name_H-M   'P 1'
#
loop_
_entity.id
_entity.type
_entity.pdbx_description
1 polymer ?
#
loop_
_entity_poly.entity_id
_entity_poly.type
_entity_poly.pdbx_seq_one_letter_code
_entity_poly.pdbx_strand_id
1 'polypeptide(L)'
;MQWKCCGVVGYTDWHEALKEKMVPDRCCQEHYQECGRNSTNMFWTRGCYEKVEEWLDDNKHLMGTIGMCILVVQLLGMAFSMTLFHQIHRTGKKYDA
;
A
#
# COMPACT_ATOMS: atom_id res chain seq x y z
N MET A 1 -8.05 0.59 -11.30
CA MET A 1 -6.62 0.36 -11.62
C MET A 1 -5.95 1.73 -11.47
N GLN A 2 -5.41 1.99 -10.29
CA GLN A 2 -5.78 3.20 -9.54
C GLN A 2 -4.72 4.32 -9.52
N TRP A 3 -3.58 4.12 -10.20
CA TRP A 3 -2.51 5.10 -10.28
C TRP A 3 -2.17 5.33 -11.75
N LYS A 4 -2.41 6.55 -12.21
CA LYS A 4 -2.21 7.03 -13.59
C LYS A 4 -0.72 7.20 -13.89
N CYS A 5 0.03 6.10 -13.89
CA CYS A 5 1.48 6.05 -14.02
C CYS A 5 1.93 4.86 -14.88
N CYS A 6 3.17 4.88 -15.35
CA CYS A 6 3.81 3.78 -16.07
C CYS A 6 5.29 3.69 -15.73
N GLY A 7 5.75 2.48 -15.38
CA GLY A 7 7.12 2.25 -14.94
C GLY A 7 7.36 2.70 -13.50
N VAL A 8 8.57 2.48 -13.00
CA VAL A 8 8.98 2.89 -11.65
C VAL A 8 9.31 4.38 -11.65
N VAL A 9 10.29 4.79 -12.46
CA VAL A 9 10.71 6.19 -12.62
C VAL A 9 10.00 6.83 -13.81
N GLY A 10 9.72 6.06 -14.86
CA GLY A 10 8.93 6.51 -16.00
C GLY A 10 8.69 5.39 -17.01
N TYR A 11 7.93 5.71 -18.06
CA TYR A 11 7.57 4.72 -19.08
C TYR A 11 8.77 4.07 -19.78
N THR A 12 9.92 4.76 -19.82
CA THR A 12 11.18 4.29 -20.42
C THR A 12 11.76 3.07 -19.73
N ASP A 13 11.37 2.78 -18.48
CA ASP A 13 11.80 1.59 -17.76
C ASP A 13 11.42 0.31 -18.51
N TRP A 14 10.27 0.35 -19.21
CA TRP A 14 9.83 -0.75 -20.07
C TRP A 14 10.65 -0.86 -21.34
N HIS A 15 11.15 0.25 -21.89
CA HIS A 15 12.01 0.22 -23.06
C HIS A 15 13.35 -0.47 -22.75
N GLU A 16 13.89 -0.23 -21.56
CA GLU A 16 15.10 -0.88 -21.09
C GLU A 16 14.85 -2.38 -20.80
N ALA A 17 13.75 -2.69 -20.10
CA ALA A 17 13.41 -4.06 -19.71
C ALA A 17 13.04 -4.96 -20.90
N LEU A 18 12.28 -4.44 -21.87
CA LEU A 18 11.79 -5.20 -23.03
C LEU A 18 12.72 -5.10 -24.24
N LYS A 19 13.69 -4.17 -24.24
CA LYS A 19 14.58 -3.86 -25.37
C LYS A 19 13.83 -3.47 -26.65
N GLU A 20 12.58 -3.06 -26.52
CA GLU A 20 11.71 -2.58 -27.60
C GLU A 20 11.07 -1.26 -27.15
N LYS A 21 10.75 -0.37 -28.09
CA LYS A 21 10.06 0.90 -27.79
C LYS A 21 8.55 0.66 -27.57
N MET A 22 8.22 -0.11 -26.52
CA MET A 22 6.85 -0.43 -26.15
C MET A 22 6.65 -0.40 -24.64
N VAL A 23 5.41 -0.19 -24.23
CA VAL A 23 4.97 -0.31 -22.83
C VAL A 23 3.92 -1.42 -22.70
N PRO A 24 3.66 -1.96 -21.51
CA PRO A 24 2.52 -2.86 -21.29
C PRO A 24 1.18 -2.14 -21.46
N ASP A 25 0.14 -2.86 -21.90
CA ASP A 25 -1.19 -2.26 -22.12
C ASP A 25 -1.83 -1.63 -20.86
N ARG A 26 -1.38 -2.04 -19.67
CA ARG A 26 -1.79 -1.42 -18.40
C ARG A 26 -1.31 0.01 -18.22
N CYS A 27 -0.30 0.44 -18.98
CA CYS A 27 0.17 1.81 -18.99
C CYS A 27 -0.68 2.75 -19.85
N CYS A 28 -1.57 2.22 -20.69
CA CYS A 28 -2.37 3.02 -21.60
C CYS A 28 -3.50 3.76 -20.87
N GLN A 29 -3.85 4.93 -21.40
CA GLN A 29 -4.95 5.73 -20.89
C GLN A 29 -6.30 5.11 -21.27
N GLU A 30 -6.40 4.62 -22.50
CA GLU A 30 -7.53 3.85 -23.01
C GLU A 30 -7.16 2.38 -23.06
N HIS A 31 -8.09 1.53 -22.59
CA HIS A 31 -7.84 0.09 -22.54
C HIS A 31 -8.31 -0.56 -23.85
N TYR A 32 -7.36 -0.87 -24.71
CA TYR A 32 -7.55 -1.72 -25.87
C TYR A 32 -6.30 -2.58 -26.08
N GLN A 33 -6.46 -3.71 -26.75
CA GLN A 33 -5.39 -4.70 -26.92
C GLN A 33 -4.23 -4.13 -27.75
N GLU A 34 -2.99 -4.37 -27.31
CA GLU A 34 -1.75 -3.91 -27.95
C GLU A 34 -1.60 -2.38 -28.07
N CYS A 35 -2.27 -1.62 -27.19
CA CYS A 35 -2.13 -0.17 -27.15
C CYS A 35 -0.69 0.26 -26.89
N GLY A 36 0.06 -0.48 -26.07
CA GLY A 36 1.44 -0.11 -25.73
C GLY A 36 2.47 -0.32 -26.86
N ARG A 37 2.09 -1.09 -27.89
CA ARG A 37 2.92 -1.36 -29.07
C ARG A 37 2.61 -0.44 -30.25
N ASN A 38 1.34 -0.01 -30.38
CA ASN A 38 0.85 0.74 -31.53
C ASN A 38 0.47 2.20 -31.22
N SER A 39 0.56 2.64 -29.96
CA SER A 39 0.16 4.00 -29.59
C SER A 39 1.27 5.03 -29.74
N THR A 40 0.93 6.14 -30.38
CA THR A 40 1.79 7.32 -30.53
C THR A 40 1.53 8.31 -29.37
N ASN A 41 1.77 7.87 -28.13
CA ASN A 41 1.65 8.64 -26.86
C ASN A 41 0.32 8.56 -26.07
N MET A 42 -0.49 7.51 -26.22
CA MET A 42 -1.70 7.30 -25.39
C MET A 42 -1.43 6.47 -24.12
N PHE A 43 -0.30 6.72 -23.46
CA PHE A 43 0.07 6.06 -22.19
C PHE A 43 0.55 7.08 -21.16
N TRP A 44 0.52 6.69 -19.89
CA TRP A 44 1.06 7.49 -18.81
C TRP A 44 2.59 7.57 -18.93
N THR A 45 3.15 8.78 -18.84
CA THR A 45 4.61 8.98 -18.95
C THR A 45 5.29 9.03 -17.58
N ARG A 46 4.58 9.50 -16.54
CA ARG A 46 5.08 9.59 -15.17
C ARG A 46 5.30 8.21 -14.55
N GLY A 47 6.38 8.09 -13.78
CA GLY A 47 6.67 6.91 -12.98
C GLY A 47 5.72 6.73 -11.81
N CYS A 48 5.54 5.48 -11.39
CA CYS A 48 4.70 5.14 -10.26
C CYS A 48 5.37 5.47 -8.92
N TYR A 49 6.70 5.54 -8.83
CA TYR A 49 7.40 5.90 -7.61
C TYR A 49 7.04 7.33 -7.16
N GLU A 50 7.22 8.30 -8.05
CA GLU A 50 6.83 9.71 -7.82
C GLU A 50 5.35 9.80 -7.44
N LYS A 51 4.47 9.06 -8.11
CA LYS A 51 3.04 9.10 -7.82
C LYS A 51 2.68 8.55 -6.43
N VAL A 52 3.37 7.51 -6.00
CA VAL A 52 3.19 6.94 -4.66
C VAL A 52 3.76 7.88 -3.60
N GLU A 53 4.91 8.50 -3.86
CA GLU A 53 5.51 9.48 -2.96
C GLU A 53 4.61 10.71 -2.77
N GLU A 54 4.11 11.31 -3.85
CA GLU A 54 3.13 12.40 -3.80
C GLU A 54 1.91 12.00 -2.95
N TRP A 55 1.37 10.80 -3.17
CA TRP A 55 0.21 10.35 -2.41
C TRP A 55 0.52 10.12 -0.93
N LEU A 56 1.68 9.56 -0.61
CA LEU A 56 2.11 9.36 0.77
C LEU A 56 2.28 10.70 1.47
N ASP A 57 2.88 11.70 0.82
CA ASP A 57 3.04 13.03 1.41
C ASP A 57 1.70 13.73 1.62
N ASP A 58 0.79 13.64 0.65
CA ASP A 58 -0.58 14.17 0.74
C ASP A 58 -1.39 13.50 1.87
N ASN A 59 -1.16 12.22 2.15
CA ASN A 59 -1.96 11.41 3.07
C ASN A 59 -1.23 11.05 4.37
N LYS A 60 -0.06 11.63 4.66
CA LYS A 60 0.76 11.28 5.83
C LYS A 60 0.04 11.47 7.16
N HIS A 61 -0.79 12.51 7.28
CA HIS A 61 -1.58 12.76 8.49
C HIS A 61 -2.64 11.68 8.73
N LEU A 62 -3.31 11.24 7.65
CA LEU A 62 -4.30 10.19 7.72
C LEU A 62 -3.64 8.85 8.10
N MET A 63 -2.53 8.50 7.44
CA MET A 63 -1.77 7.28 7.74
C MET A 63 -1.24 7.25 9.17
N GLY A 64 -0.68 8.37 9.63
CA GLY A 64 -0.20 8.51 11.01
C GLY A 64 -1.33 8.34 12.03
N THR A 65 -2.50 8.90 11.75
CA THR A 65 -3.68 8.77 12.64
C THR A 65 -4.16 7.33 12.72
N ILE A 66 -4.30 6.64 11.58
CA ILE A 66 -4.70 5.22 11.55
C ILE A 66 -3.69 4.36 12.33
N GLY A 67 -2.39 4.59 12.13
CA GLY A 67 -1.33 3.90 12.86
C GLY A 67 -1.43 4.13 14.37
N MET A 68 -1.64 5.37 14.80
CA MET A 68 -1.82 5.71 16.22
C MET A 68 -3.04 5.02 16.84
N CYS A 69 -4.17 5.01 16.13
CA CYS A 69 -5.38 4.31 16.60
C CYS A 69 -5.12 2.81 16.80
N ILE A 70 -4.44 2.16 15.86
CA ILE A 70 -4.07 0.74 15.96
C ILE A 70 -3.17 0.50 17.18
N LEU A 71 -2.16 1.36 17.40
CA LEU A 71 -1.27 1.25 18.56
C LEU A 71 -2.03 1.38 19.88
N VAL A 72 -2.95 2.33 20.00
CA VAL A 72 -3.76 2.51 21.22
C VAL A 72 -4.62 1.28 21.48
N VAL A 73 -5.32 0.77 20.46
CA VAL A 73 -6.17 -0.44 20.59
C VAL A 73 -5.32 -1.64 21.00
N GLN A 74 -4.12 -1.80 20.42
CA GLN A 74 -3.21 -2.88 20.77
C GLN A 74 -2.77 -2.83 22.24
N LEU A 75 -2.38 -1.65 22.75
CA LEU A 75 -1.98 -1.47 24.15
C LEU A 75 -3.11 -1.74 25.12
N LEU A 76 -4.32 -1.26 24.80
CA LEU A 76 -5.51 -1.54 25.60
C LEU A 76 -5.81 -3.05 25.61
N GLY A 77 -5.72 -3.71 24.45
CA GLY A 77 -5.86 -5.16 24.35
C GLY A 77 -4.89 -5.92 25.26
N MET A 78 -3.60 -5.54 25.24
CA MET A 78 -2.58 -6.13 26.12
C MET A 78 -2.89 -5.91 27.61
N ALA A 79 -3.29 -4.70 27.99
CA ALA A 79 -3.65 -4.38 29.38
C ALA A 79 -4.86 -5.18 29.87
N PHE A 80 -5.89 -5.33 29.02
CA PHE A 80 -7.06 -6.14 29.34
C PHE A 80 -6.71 -7.63 29.45
N SER A 81 -5.91 -8.18 28.53
CA SER A 81 -5.46 -9.57 28.59
C SER A 81 -4.69 -9.86 29.89
N MET A 82 -3.76 -8.99 30.28
CA MET A 82 -3.01 -9.15 31.54
C MET A 82 -3.93 -9.09 32.77
N THR A 83 -4.89 -8.16 32.78
CA THR A 83 -5.85 -8.01 33.88
C THR A 83 -6.72 -9.26 34.01
N LEU A 84 -7.26 -9.75 32.90
CA LEU A 84 -8.07 -10.98 32.85
C LEU A 84 -7.26 -12.20 33.32
N PHE A 85 -6.02 -12.35 32.85
CA PHE A 85 -5.13 -13.44 33.28
C PHE A 85 -4.90 -13.40 34.80
N HIS A 86 -4.62 -12.23 35.35
CA HIS A 86 -4.45 -12.06 36.80
C HIS A 86 -5.69 -12.44 37.60
N GLN A 87 -6.87 -12.04 37.15
CA GLN A 87 -8.14 -12.36 37.81
C GLN A 87 -8.43 -13.86 37.78
N ILE A 88 -8.22 -14.52 36.64
CA ILE A 88 -8.40 -15.97 36.50
C ILE A 88 -7.41 -16.72 37.39
N HIS A 89 -6.13 -16.35 37.38
CA HIS A 89 -5.12 -17.00 38.21
C HIS A 89 -5.40 -16.83 39.71
N ARG A 90 -5.78 -15.62 40.15
CA ARG A 90 -6.16 -15.37 41.55
C ARG A 90 -7.41 -16.15 41.96
N THR A 91 -8.39 -16.27 41.06
CA THR A 91 -9.61 -17.02 41.33
C THR A 91 -9.31 -18.51 41.45
N GLY A 92 -8.49 -19.08 40.56
CA GLY A 92 -8.03 -20.47 40.67
C GLY A 92 -7.35 -20.76 42.03
N LYS A 93 -6.40 -19.90 42.44
CA LYS A 93 -5.75 -20.02 43.76
C LYS A 93 -6.69 -19.97 44.96
N LYS A 94 -7.87 -19.35 44.85
CA LYS A 94 -8.88 -19.34 45.92
C LYS A 94 -9.70 -20.62 46.00
N TYR A 95 -9.84 -21.36 44.88
CA TYR A 95 -10.55 -22.64 44.87
C TYR A 95 -9.66 -23.81 45.32
N ASP A 96 -8.34 -23.67 45.20
CA ASP A 96 -7.36 -24.66 45.63
C ASP A 96 -6.92 -24.55 47.11
N ALA A 97 -7.42 -23.54 47.84
CA ALA A 97 -7.12 -23.28 49.26
C ALA A 97 -8.34 -23.55 50.14
#